data_AF-A0A146KQE4-F1
#
_entry.id   AF-A0A146KQE4-F1
#
_cell.length_a   1.000
_cell.length_b   1.000
_cell.length_c   1.000
_cell.angle_alpha   90.00
_cell.angle_beta   90.00
_cell.angle_gamma   90.00
#
_symmetry.space_group_name_H-M   'P 1'
#
loop_
_entity.id
_entity.type
_entity.pdbx_description
1 polymer ?
#
loop_
_entity_poly.entity_id
_entity_poly.type
_entity_poly.pdbx_seq_one_letter_code
_entity_poly.pdbx_strand_id
1 'polypeptide(L)'
;MPFIRTREFLWQEGHCAWQTDEECGAEVLEILDGYAMVYEELLAVPVVKGRKTEKEKFAGAAYTTTVETFVDAVGRGCQGGTSHNLGQNFSKMFNITFQDP
;
A
#
# COMPACT_ATOMS: atom_id res chain seq x y z
N MET A 1 15.63 -3.65 -16.18
CA MET A 1 15.01 -4.96 -15.95
C MET A 1 13.58 -4.88 -16.45
N PRO A 2 13.15 -5.77 -17.36
CA PRO A 2 11.72 -5.92 -17.67
C PRO A 2 10.91 -6.14 -16.38
N PHE A 3 9.63 -5.76 -16.38
CA PHE A 3 8.70 -5.80 -15.24
C PHE A 3 8.98 -4.82 -14.10
N ILE A 4 10.16 -4.85 -13.48
CA ILE A 4 10.44 -4.16 -12.21
C ILE A 4 10.36 -2.62 -12.29
N ARG A 5 10.69 -2.04 -13.46
CA ARG A 5 10.55 -0.59 -13.70
C ARG A 5 10.41 -0.33 -15.19
N THR A 6 9.19 -0.03 -15.61
CA THR A 6 8.82 0.24 -17.00
C THR A 6 8.10 1.59 -17.10
N ARG A 7 8.01 2.13 -18.32
CA ARG A 7 7.24 3.38 -18.57
C ARG A 7 5.73 3.14 -18.55
N GLU A 8 5.32 1.96 -18.98
CA GLU A 8 3.94 1.48 -18.95
C GLU A 8 3.94 0.14 -18.22
N PHE A 9 2.99 -0.05 -17.33
CA PHE A 9 2.84 -1.27 -16.55
C PHE A 9 1.36 -1.53 -16.27
N LEU A 10 1.03 -2.80 -16.05
CA LEU A 10 -0.29 -3.20 -15.61
C LEU A 10 -0.30 -3.25 -14.09
N TRP A 11 -1.37 -2.74 -13.49
CA TRP A 11 -1.58 -2.78 -12.04
C TRP A 11 -3.07 -2.79 -11.71
N GLN A 12 -3.35 -2.99 -10.43
CA GLN A 12 -4.64 -2.69 -9.83
C GLN A 12 -4.48 -1.53 -8.85
N GLU A 13 -5.52 -0.72 -8.70
CA GLU A 13 -5.59 0.33 -7.70
C GLU A 13 -6.95 0.30 -6.99
N GLY A 14 -6.92 0.07 -5.67
CA GLY A 14 -8.11 0.12 -4.82
C GLY A 14 -8.24 1.48 -4.13
N HIS A 15 -9.44 2.03 -4.12
CA HIS A 15 -9.77 3.29 -3.44
C HIS A 15 -11.07 3.11 -2.65
N CYS A 16 -10.96 3.16 -1.32
CA CYS A 16 -12.08 3.00 -0.40
C CYS A 16 -12.23 4.24 0.49
N ALA A 17 -13.43 4.47 1.00
CA ALA A 17 -13.73 5.55 1.93
C ALA A 17 -14.53 4.99 3.12
N TRP A 18 -14.08 5.30 4.33
CA TRP A 18 -14.66 4.80 5.57
C TRP A 18 -15.17 5.94 6.44
N GLN A 19 -16.16 5.62 7.28
CA GLN A 19 -16.69 6.55 8.27
C GLN A 19 -15.67 6.80 9.40
N THR A 20 -14.96 5.75 9.83
CA THR A 20 -14.01 5.79 10.94
C THR A 20 -12.57 5.48 10.50
N ASP A 21 -11.59 5.97 11.26
CA ASP A 21 -10.16 5.68 10.98
C ASP A 21 -9.84 4.21 11.32
N GLU A 22 -10.55 3.62 12.28
CA GLU A 22 -10.40 2.23 12.68
C GLU A 22 -10.77 1.26 11.55
N GLU A 23 -11.90 1.48 10.87
CA GLU A 23 -12.31 0.68 9.72
C GLU A 23 -11.32 0.83 8.55
N CYS A 24 -10.88 2.06 8.28
CA CYS A 24 -9.85 2.32 7.27
C CYS A 24 -8.54 1.60 7.62
N GLY A 25 -8.12 1.66 8.87
CA GLY A 25 -6.92 1.00 9.35
C GLY A 25 -6.99 -0.52 9.24
N ALA A 26 -8.15 -1.11 9.50
CA ALA A 26 -8.39 -2.55 9.37
C ALA A 26 -8.24 -3.00 7.90
N GLU A 27 -8.92 -2.33 6.96
CA GLU A 27 -8.81 -2.67 5.53
C GLU A 27 -7.38 -2.46 5.00
N VAL A 28 -6.67 -1.42 5.47
CA VAL A 28 -5.28 -1.18 5.06
C VAL A 28 -4.38 -2.36 5.39
N LEU A 29 -4.59 -3.01 6.54
CA LEU A 29 -3.84 -4.20 6.94
C LEU A 29 -4.34 -5.47 6.25
N GLU A 30 -5.65 -5.61 6.04
CA GLU A 30 -6.23 -6.71 5.27
C GLU A 30 -5.67 -6.76 3.84
N ILE A 31 -5.63 -5.62 3.16
CA ILE A 31 -5.07 -5.51 1.81
C ILE A 31 -3.54 -5.75 1.81
N LEU A 32 -2.83 -5.32 2.85
CA LEU A 32 -1.40 -5.59 2.99
C LEU A 32 -1.13 -7.10 3.13
N ASP A 33 -1.97 -7.81 3.88
CA ASP A 33 -1.93 -9.26 4.00
C ASP A 33 -2.30 -9.94 2.68
N GLY A 34 -3.27 -9.40 1.94
CA GLY A 34 -3.58 -9.78 0.56
C GLY A 34 -2.37 -9.71 -0.37
N TYR A 35 -1.61 -8.61 -0.33
CA TYR A 35 -0.37 -8.51 -1.09
C TYR A 35 0.68 -9.51 -0.63
N ALA A 36 0.83 -9.74 0.67
CA ALA A 36 1.75 -10.75 1.19
C ALA A 36 1.38 -12.15 0.68
N MET A 37 0.09 -12.54 0.69
CA MET A 37 -0.37 -13.82 0.15
C MET A 37 -0.07 -13.98 -1.34
N VAL A 38 -0.26 -12.91 -2.15
CA VAL A 38 0.10 -12.95 -3.57
C VAL A 38 1.59 -13.29 -3.74
N TYR A 39 2.48 -12.65 -2.97
CA TYR A 39 3.90 -12.95 -3.05
C TYR A 39 4.27 -14.31 -2.48
N GLU A 40 3.80 -14.65 -1.28
CA GLU A 40 4.23 -15.84 -0.53
C GLU A 40 3.57 -17.13 -1.04
N GLU A 41 2.26 -17.10 -1.32
CA GLU A 41 1.50 -18.29 -1.66
C GLU A 41 1.44 -18.52 -3.18
N LEU A 42 1.24 -17.47 -3.97
CA LEU A 42 1.12 -17.61 -5.43
C LEU A 42 2.48 -17.58 -6.13
N LEU A 43 3.41 -16.74 -5.67
CA LEU A 43 4.70 -16.52 -6.33
C LEU A 43 5.88 -17.19 -5.60
N ALA A 44 5.66 -17.74 -4.39
CA ALA A 44 6.70 -18.33 -3.54
C ALA A 44 7.88 -17.39 -3.24
N VAL A 45 7.61 -16.09 -3.11
CA VAL A 45 8.58 -15.05 -2.76
C VAL A 45 8.29 -14.55 -1.34
N PRO A 46 9.22 -14.70 -0.37
CA PRO A 46 9.01 -14.19 0.97
C PRO A 46 9.02 -12.66 0.98
N VAL A 47 8.18 -12.06 1.83
CA VAL A 47 8.12 -10.61 2.00
C VAL A 47 8.34 -10.18 3.46
N VAL A 48 8.75 -8.94 3.64
CA VAL A 48 8.74 -8.26 4.94
C VAL A 48 7.65 -7.20 4.94
N LYS A 49 6.61 -7.40 5.76
CA LYS A 49 5.58 -6.40 6.01
C LYS A 49 6.14 -5.28 6.90
N GLY A 50 5.84 -4.02 6.57
CA GLY A 50 6.32 -2.89 7.35
C GLY A 50 5.63 -1.57 7.05
N ARG A 51 6.02 -0.52 7.78
CA ARG A 51 5.58 0.86 7.58
C ARG A 51 6.73 1.70 7.02
N LYS A 52 6.47 2.47 5.97
CA LYS A 52 7.45 3.41 5.41
C LYS A 52 7.75 4.53 6.41
N THR A 53 8.97 5.04 6.36
CA THR A 53 9.38 6.21 7.13
C THR A 53 8.66 7.46 6.63
N GLU A 54 8.67 8.54 7.40
CA GLU A 54 8.05 9.82 6.99
C GLU A 54 8.61 10.36 5.66
N LYS A 55 9.87 10.09 5.35
CA LYS A 55 10.49 10.50 4.09
C LYS A 55 10.00 9.70 2.89
N GLU A 56 9.65 8.43 3.09
CA GLU A 56 9.35 7.46 2.02
C GLU A 56 7.85 7.14 1.91
N LYS A 57 7.01 7.63 2.81
CA LYS A 57 5.56 7.44 2.73
C LYS A 57 4.99 8.21 1.53
N PHE A 58 3.81 7.80 1.06
CA PHE A 58 3.08 8.59 0.08
C PHE A 58 2.75 9.97 0.67
N ALA A 59 3.09 11.04 -0.06
CA ALA A 59 3.08 12.41 0.48
C ALA A 59 1.71 12.85 1.03
N GLY A 60 0.62 12.37 0.43
CA GLY A 60 -0.74 12.65 0.89
C GLY A 60 -1.30 11.65 1.90
N ALA A 61 -0.56 10.60 2.27
CA ALA A 61 -1.03 9.60 3.22
C ALA A 61 -0.74 10.00 4.67
N ALA A 62 -1.65 9.63 5.59
CA ALA A 62 -1.37 9.64 7.01
C ALA A 62 -0.21 8.67 7.31
N TYR A 63 -0.31 7.45 6.77
CA TYR A 63 0.78 6.48 6.76
C TYR A 63 0.73 5.55 5.55
N THR A 64 1.86 4.90 5.26
CA THR A 64 2.00 3.93 4.17
C THR A 64 2.58 2.64 4.71
N THR A 65 1.89 1.53 4.47
CA THR A 65 2.39 0.17 4.68
C THR A 65 2.87 -0.43 3.37
N THR A 66 3.75 -1.42 3.46
CA THR A 66 4.45 -2.00 2.33
C THR A 66 4.82 -3.46 2.57
N VAL A 67 4.88 -4.24 1.49
CA VAL A 67 5.58 -5.53 1.44
C VAL A 67 6.90 -5.35 0.71
N GLU A 68 8.01 -5.59 1.39
CA GLU A 68 9.36 -5.51 0.81
C GLU A 68 9.86 -6.90 0.43
N THR A 69 10.42 -7.01 -0.77
CA THR A 69 11.12 -8.21 -1.28
C THR A 69 12.62 -7.97 -1.36
N PHE A 70 13.41 -9.03 -1.50
CA PHE A 70 14.85 -8.94 -1.71
C PHE A 70 15.30 -9.79 -2.90
N VAL A 71 16.11 -9.22 -3.78
CA VAL A 71 16.69 -9.91 -4.94
C VAL A 71 18.16 -10.18 -4.66
N ASP A 72 18.48 -11.42 -4.28
CA ASP A 72 19.80 -11.83 -3.82
C ASP A 72 20.90 -11.63 -4.89
N ALA A 73 20.61 -12.01 -6.14
CA ALA A 73 21.55 -11.90 -7.26
C ALA A 73 22.11 -10.47 -7.48
N VAL A 74 21.42 -9.44 -7.00
CA VAL A 74 21.88 -8.04 -7.09
C VAL A 74 22.02 -7.36 -5.72
N GLY A 75 21.70 -8.05 -4.64
CA GLY A 75 21.79 -7.54 -3.26
C GLY A 75 20.89 -6.33 -2.98
N ARG A 76 19.67 -6.27 -3.56
CA ARG A 76 18.78 -5.10 -3.45
C ARG A 76 17.39 -5.45 -2.97
N GLY A 77 16.85 -4.59 -2.10
CA GLY A 77 15.43 -4.59 -1.76
C GLY A 77 14.58 -4.00 -2.89
N CYS A 78 13.35 -4.50 -3.03
CA CYS A 78 12.35 -4.00 -3.96
C CYS A 78 10.97 -3.99 -3.29
N GLN A 79 10.30 -2.84 -3.31
CA GLN A 79 8.91 -2.75 -2.88
C GLN A 79 8.01 -3.56 -3.82
N GLY A 80 7.20 -4.45 -3.25
CA GLY A 80 6.29 -5.33 -4.01
C GLY A 80 4.83 -4.88 -4.02
N GLY A 81 4.40 -4.10 -3.03
CA GLY A 81 3.03 -3.61 -2.92
C GLY A 81 2.89 -2.57 -1.82
N THR A 82 1.84 -1.76 -1.92
CA THR A 82 1.57 -0.63 -1.00
C THR A 82 0.12 -0.57 -0.61
N SER A 83 -0.12 -0.33 0.68
CA SER A 83 -1.44 -0.01 1.20
C SER A 83 -1.35 1.27 2.04
N HIS A 84 -2.28 2.20 1.84
CA HIS A 84 -2.19 3.54 2.41
C HIS A 84 -3.43 3.87 3.21
N ASN A 85 -3.24 4.35 4.44
CA ASN A 85 -4.27 5.12 5.10
C ASN A 85 -4.07 6.58 4.70
N LEU A 86 -5.02 7.13 3.93
CA LEU A 86 -4.99 8.51 3.45
C LEU A 86 -5.48 9.52 4.50
N GLY A 87 -6.01 9.03 5.62
CA GLY A 87 -6.70 9.81 6.63
C GLY A 87 -7.76 10.70 5.98
N GLN A 88 -7.79 11.96 6.39
CA GLN A 88 -8.70 12.95 5.82
C GLN A 88 -8.02 13.91 4.83
N ASN A 89 -6.79 13.64 4.39
CA ASN A 89 -6.02 14.60 3.57
C ASN A 89 -6.72 14.82 2.21
N PHE A 90 -7.08 13.74 1.52
CA PHE A 90 -7.76 13.81 0.23
C PHE A 90 -9.24 14.17 0.37
N SER A 91 -9.94 13.64 1.38
CA SER A 91 -11.35 13.97 1.57
C SER A 91 -11.56 15.47 1.83
N LYS A 92 -10.68 16.11 2.61
CA LYS A 92 -10.71 17.58 2.79
C LYS A 92 -10.40 18.33 1.51
N MET A 93 -9.41 17.88 0.74
CA MET A 93 -9.03 18.53 -0.53
C MET A 93 -10.14 18.48 -1.58
N PHE A 94 -10.88 17.37 -1.64
CA PHE A 94 -11.96 17.13 -2.60
C PHE A 94 -13.37 17.34 -2.04
N ASN A 95 -13.47 17.84 -0.80
CA ASN A 95 -14.74 18.05 -0.08
C ASN A 95 -15.66 16.81 -0.03
N ILE A 96 -15.06 15.64 0.19
CA ILE A 96 -15.79 14.38 0.39
C ILE A 96 -16.29 14.37 1.83
N THR A 97 -17.60 14.54 2.02
CA THR A 97 -18.26 14.62 3.32
C THR A 97 -19.55 13.81 3.32
N PHE A 98 -19.97 13.38 4.51
CA PHE A 98 -21.26 12.72 4.73
C PHE A 98 -21.86 13.26 6.03
N GLN A 99 -23.15 13.03 6.26
CA GLN A 99 -23.85 13.39 7.49
C GLN A 99 -24.16 12.13 8.28
N ASP A 100 -23.91 12.16 9.59
CA ASP A 100 -24.30 11.12 10.54
C ASP A 100 -25.37 11.72 11.48
N PRO A 101 -26.61 11.19 11.52
CA PRO A 101 -27.73 11.76 12.31
C PRO A 101 -27.55 11.79 13.83
#